data_AF-A0A7C8CVI0-F1
#
_entry.id   AF-A0A7C8CVI0-F1
#
_cell.length_a   1.000
_cell.length_b   1.000
_cell.length_c   1.000
_cell.angle_alpha   90.00
_cell.angle_beta   90.00
_cell.angle_gamma   90.00
#
_symmetry.space_group_name_H-M   'P 1'
#
loop_
_entity.id
_entity.type
_entity.pdbx_description
1 polymer ?
#
loop_
_entity_poly.entity_id
_entity_poly.type
_entity_poly.pdbx_seq_one_letter_code
_entity_poly.pdbx_strand_id
1 'polypeptide(L)'
;MDNPAPRKSLQSLLLTALLITTSLAMAFATPATADSGRSTGNEEIILTVNSDYYDRGSDITLTVTSQNLDPNTEYTLTWELCYLHHPSCTLYQEYSADP
;
A
#
# COMPACT_ATOMS: atom_id res chain seq x y z
N MET A 1 -30.28 3.61 62.64
CA MET A 1 -29.09 3.42 61.79
C MET A 1 -29.47 2.50 60.64
N ASP A 2 -29.68 3.04 59.44
CA ASP A 2 -29.88 2.23 58.23
C ASP A 2 -28.53 1.76 57.70
N ASN A 3 -28.41 0.45 57.45
CA ASN A 3 -27.21 -0.20 56.94
C ASN A 3 -27.38 -0.48 55.44
N PRO A 4 -26.58 0.08 54.52
CA PRO A 4 -26.74 -0.19 53.09
C PRO A 4 -26.16 -1.54 52.68
N ALA A 5 -26.94 -2.30 51.89
CA ALA A 5 -26.64 -3.63 51.37
C ALA A 5 -25.43 -3.66 50.39
N PRO A 6 -24.81 -4.84 50.14
CA PRO A 6 -23.44 -4.91 49.60
C PRO A 6 -23.36 -4.69 48.07
N ARG A 7 -22.56 -3.70 47.67
CA ARG A 7 -22.23 -3.26 46.29
C ARG A 7 -21.48 -4.27 45.38
N LYS A 8 -21.22 -5.50 45.83
CA LYS A 8 -20.24 -6.42 45.21
C LYS A 8 -20.77 -7.21 43.99
N SER A 9 -22.08 -7.46 43.88
CA SER A 9 -22.62 -8.28 42.78
C SER A 9 -22.67 -7.52 41.45
N LEU A 10 -22.95 -6.21 41.49
CA LEU A 10 -23.02 -5.34 40.31
C LEU A 10 -21.66 -5.21 39.61
N GLN A 11 -20.57 -5.16 40.38
CA GLN A 11 -19.21 -5.13 39.85
C GLN A 11 -18.85 -6.45 39.14
N SER A 12 -19.25 -7.59 39.72
CA SER A 12 -19.02 -8.90 39.10
C SER A 12 -19.81 -9.08 37.80
N LEU A 13 -21.04 -8.58 37.73
CA LEU A 13 -21.87 -8.61 36.52
C LEU A 13 -21.28 -7.74 35.39
N LEU A 14 -20.70 -6.59 35.74
CA LEU A 14 -20.03 -5.72 34.78
C LEU A 14 -18.76 -6.38 34.21
N LEU A 15 -17.97 -7.06 35.05
CA LEU A 15 -16.78 -7.77 34.61
C LEU A 15 -17.10 -8.97 33.71
N THR A 16 -18.13 -9.75 34.02
CA THR A 16 -18.54 -10.86 33.16
C THR A 16 -19.16 -10.38 31.85
N ALA A 17 -19.97 -9.32 31.86
CA ALA A 17 -20.49 -8.70 30.64
C ALA A 17 -19.35 -8.21 29.74
N LEU A 18 -18.33 -7.56 30.31
CA LEU A 18 -17.17 -7.08 29.55
C LEU A 18 -16.42 -8.23 28.86
N LEU A 19 -16.17 -9.33 29.59
CA LEU A 19 -15.47 -10.52 29.06
C LEU A 19 -16.27 -11.25 27.95
N ILE A 20 -17.60 -11.27 28.05
CA ILE A 20 -18.46 -11.87 27.02
C ILE A 20 -18.50 -10.98 25.77
N THR A 21 -18.54 -9.65 25.94
CA THR A 21 -18.54 -8.74 24.78
C THR A 21 -17.23 -8.72 24.01
N THR A 22 -16.08 -8.88 24.69
CA THR A 22 -14.77 -8.93 24.01
C THR A 22 -14.55 -10.22 23.24
N SER A 23 -15.09 -11.35 23.72
CA SER A 23 -15.00 -12.64 23.03
C SER A 23 -15.87 -12.72 21.79
N LEU A 24 -17.02 -12.03 21.77
CA LEU A 24 -17.92 -12.00 20.61
C LEU A 24 -17.42 -11.09 19.47
N ALA A 25 -16.60 -10.08 19.77
CA ALA A 25 -16.04 -9.17 18.76
C ALA A 25 -15.15 -9.88 17.72
N MET A 26 -14.50 -10.99 18.08
CA MET A 26 -13.62 -11.74 17.16
C MET A 26 -14.38 -12.60 16.16
N ALA A 27 -15.66 -12.91 16.40
CA ALA A 27 -16.48 -13.73 15.51
C ALA A 27 -16.99 -12.98 14.27
N PHE A 28 -16.92 -11.65 14.28
CA PHE A 28 -17.35 -10.78 13.18
C PHE A 28 -16.17 -10.12 12.44
N ALA A 29 -14.92 -10.49 12.79
CA ALA A 29 -13.75 -10.03 12.05
C ALA A 29 -13.76 -10.70 10.67
N THR A 30 -14.38 -10.04 9.70
CA THR A 30 -14.24 -10.39 8.28
C THR A 30 -12.75 -10.32 7.92
N PRO A 31 -12.19 -11.29 7.18
CA PRO A 31 -10.85 -11.12 6.63
C PRO A 31 -10.85 -9.80 5.85
N ALA A 32 -9.90 -8.93 6.16
CA ALA A 32 -9.70 -7.72 5.38
C ALA A 32 -9.50 -8.17 3.93
N THR A 33 -10.47 -7.87 3.08
CA THR A 33 -10.30 -7.91 1.62
C THR A 33 -9.02 -7.16 1.32
N ALA A 34 -8.08 -7.82 0.63
CA ALA A 34 -6.81 -7.23 0.23
C ALA A 34 -7.09 -5.84 -0.36
N ASP A 35 -6.74 -4.82 0.42
CA ASP A 35 -6.88 -3.44 0.03
C ASP A 35 -5.77 -3.20 -0.98
N SER A 36 -6.12 -3.02 -2.25
CA SER A 36 -5.21 -2.67 -3.35
C SER A 36 -4.61 -1.26 -3.20
N GLY A 37 -4.41 -0.82 -1.95
CA GLY A 37 -3.95 0.49 -1.52
C GLY A 37 -3.15 0.43 -0.22
N ARG A 38 -2.74 -0.75 0.26
CA ARG A 38 -1.75 -0.84 1.34
C ARG A 38 -0.42 -0.24 0.86
N SER A 39 -0.12 0.94 1.41
CA SER A 39 1.23 1.50 1.46
C SER A 39 1.68 1.48 2.91
N THR A 40 2.84 0.88 3.17
CA THR A 40 3.52 0.89 4.46
C THR A 40 4.11 2.28 4.78
N GLY A 41 4.08 3.20 3.82
CA GLY A 41 4.51 4.59 3.95
C GLY A 41 6.03 4.75 3.96
N ASN A 42 6.75 3.66 3.71
CA ASN A 42 8.21 3.57 3.69
C ASN A 42 8.72 2.83 2.45
N GLU A 43 7.84 2.51 1.50
CA GLU A 43 8.23 2.07 0.17
C GLU A 43 8.99 3.16 -0.58
N GLU A 44 10.04 2.75 -1.29
CA GLU A 44 10.87 3.66 -2.08
C GLU A 44 11.19 3.05 -3.44
N ILE A 45 11.11 3.89 -4.49
CA ILE A 45 11.55 3.55 -5.84
C ILE A 45 12.58 4.58 -6.28
N ILE A 46 13.77 4.11 -6.61
CA ILE A 46 14.88 4.93 -7.11
C ILE A 46 15.12 4.56 -8.57
N LEU A 47 15.11 5.56 -9.45
CA LEU A 47 15.38 5.40 -10.87
C LEU A 47 16.68 6.13 -11.23
N THR A 48 17.57 5.41 -11.91
CA THR A 48 18.82 5.97 -12.42
C THR A 48 18.96 5.64 -13.89
N VAL A 49 19.26 6.66 -14.69
CA VAL A 49 19.63 6.54 -16.10
C VAL A 49 21.12 6.86 -16.25
N ASN A 50 21.76 6.21 -17.23
CA ASN A 50 23.19 6.39 -17.45
C ASN A 50 23.56 7.71 -18.16
N SER A 51 22.60 8.42 -18.75
CA SER A 51 22.81 9.72 -19.41
C SER A 51 21.47 10.45 -19.58
N ASP A 52 21.52 11.76 -19.83
CA ASP A 52 20.39 12.58 -20.27
C ASP A 52 20.34 12.76 -21.81
N TYR A 53 21.37 12.28 -22.51
CA TYR A 53 21.49 12.28 -23.96
C TYR A 53 22.04 10.95 -24.49
N TYR A 54 21.49 10.48 -25.60
CA TYR A 54 21.88 9.24 -26.27
C TYR A 54 21.91 9.45 -27.79
N ASP A 55 22.97 8.97 -28.43
CA ASP A 55 23.02 8.94 -29.90
C ASP A 55 22.08 7.86 -30.44
N ARG A 56 21.65 8.03 -31.70
CA ARG A 56 20.80 7.04 -32.35
C ARG A 56 21.55 5.71 -32.46
N GLY A 57 20.94 4.63 -31.96
CA GLY A 57 21.50 3.29 -31.98
C GLY A 57 22.40 2.98 -30.78
N SER A 58 22.54 3.90 -29.82
CA SER A 58 23.19 3.62 -28.54
C SER A 58 22.28 2.81 -27.60
N ASP A 59 22.90 2.03 -26.73
CA ASP A 59 22.21 1.34 -25.65
C ASP A 59 21.88 2.31 -24.50
N ILE A 60 20.67 2.16 -23.96
CA ILE A 60 20.19 2.89 -22.78
C ILE A 60 20.13 1.92 -21.61
N THR A 61 20.81 2.25 -20.52
CA THR A 61 20.78 1.45 -19.29
C THR A 61 19.92 2.16 -18.25
N LEU A 62 18.77 1.57 -17.96
CA LEU A 62 17.88 1.97 -16.88
C LEU A 62 18.10 1.05 -15.67
N THR A 63 18.43 1.62 -14.53
CA THR A 63 18.51 0.89 -13.26
C THR A 63 17.36 1.33 -12.37
N VAL A 64 16.54 0.37 -11.95
CA VAL A 64 15.44 0.60 -11.02
C VAL A 64 15.69 -0.21 -9.75
N THR A 65 15.70 0.48 -8.61
CA THR A 65 15.84 -0.14 -7.30
C THR A 65 14.59 0.15 -6.50
N SER A 66 13.91 -0.90 -6.04
CA SER A 66 12.74 -0.82 -5.16
C SER A 66 13.09 -1.33 -3.77
N GLN A 67 12.73 -0.58 -2.72
CA GLN A 67 12.99 -0.92 -1.32
C GLN A 67 11.70 -0.90 -0.51
N ASN A 68 11.64 -1.78 0.50
CA ASN A 68 10.56 -1.87 1.48
C ASN A 68 9.14 -2.08 0.90
N LEU A 69 9.00 -2.65 -0.31
CA LEU A 69 7.69 -2.97 -0.90
C LEU A 69 6.87 -3.86 0.05
N ASP A 70 5.55 -3.62 0.16
CA ASP A 70 4.66 -4.50 0.92
C ASP A 70 4.62 -5.87 0.24
N PRO A 71 5.03 -6.96 0.93
CA PRO A 71 5.03 -8.31 0.34
C PRO A 71 3.63 -8.84 -0.01
N ASN A 72 2.57 -8.17 0.45
CA ASN A 72 1.18 -8.55 0.16
C ASN A 72 0.55 -7.72 -0.98
N THR A 73 1.33 -6.83 -1.60
CA THR A 73 0.89 -5.95 -2.68
C THR A 73 1.56 -6.35 -3.99
N GLU A 74 0.78 -6.36 -5.07
CA GLU A 74 1.29 -6.56 -6.42
C GLU A 74 1.68 -5.20 -7.03
N TYR A 75 2.90 -5.12 -7.57
CA TYR A 75 3.43 -3.90 -8.17
C TYR A 75 3.73 -4.12 -9.65
N THR A 76 3.41 -3.12 -10.48
CA THR A 76 3.74 -3.10 -11.92
C THR A 76 4.63 -1.90 -12.22
N LEU A 77 5.78 -2.14 -12.86
CA LEU A 77 6.68 -1.09 -13.35
C LEU A 77 6.47 -0.91 -14.85
N THR A 78 6.12 0.30 -15.27
CA THR A 78 6.03 0.70 -16.68
C THR A 78 6.98 1.87 -16.94
N TRP A 79 7.75 1.83 -18.02
CA TRP A 79 8.68 2.89 -18.40
C TRP A 79 8.49 3.28 -19.88
N GLU A 80 8.75 4.53 -20.20
CA GLU A 80 8.69 5.11 -21.55
C GLU A 80 9.87 6.04 -21.75
N LEU A 81 10.51 5.97 -22.92
CA LEU A 81 11.50 6.93 -23.35
C LEU A 81 10.83 7.99 -24.22
N CYS A 82 10.94 9.25 -23.81
CA CYS A 82 10.25 10.36 -24.46
C CYS A 82 11.23 11.21 -25.26
N TYR A 83 10.78 11.68 -26.42
CA TYR A 83 11.56 12.62 -27.23
C TYR A 83 11.41 14.05 -26.71
N LEU A 84 12.54 14.74 -26.51
CA LEU A 84 12.62 16.11 -25.95
C LEU A 84 11.76 17.16 -26.68
N HIS A 85 11.34 16.90 -27.92
CA HIS A 85 10.53 17.85 -28.70
C HIS A 85 9.03 17.79 -28.37
N HIS A 86 8.56 16.77 -27.66
CA HIS A 86 7.17 16.65 -27.22
C HIS A 86 7.12 16.55 -25.69
N PRO A 87 6.55 17.55 -24.99
CA PRO A 87 6.54 17.60 -23.52
C PRO A 87 5.61 16.56 -22.87
N SER A 88 4.87 15.77 -23.66
CA SER A 88 3.98 14.73 -23.17
C SER A 88 4.52 13.35 -23.51
N CYS A 89 5.19 12.72 -22.55
CA CYS A 89 5.25 11.26 -22.47
C CYS A 89 3.81 10.76 -22.34
N THR A 90 3.39 9.86 -23.20
CA THR A 90 2.06 9.26 -23.10
C THR A 90 2.22 7.76 -23.19
N LEU A 91 2.33 7.13 -22.02
CA LEU A 91 2.49 5.68 -21.80
C LEU A 91 1.45 4.79 -22.51
N TYR A 92 0.47 5.40 -23.17
CA TYR A 92 -0.70 4.77 -23.78
C TYR A 92 -1.01 5.25 -25.22
N GLN A 93 -0.20 6.15 -25.80
CA GLN A 93 -0.36 6.47 -27.22
C GLN A 93 0.70 5.69 -28.00
N GLU A 94 0.22 4.68 -28.71
CA GLU A 94 0.97 3.83 -29.61
C GLU A 94 1.73 4.69 -30.62
N TYR A 95 3.06 4.69 -30.56
CA TYR A 95 3.89 5.29 -31.60
C TYR A 95 3.75 4.39 -32.83
N SER A 96 2.85 4.73 -33.76
CA SER A 96 2.83 4.12 -35.07
C SER A 96 4.16 4.46 -35.74
N ALA A 97 5.07 3.49 -35.76
CA ALA A 97 6.30 3.59 -36.52
C ALA A 97 5.90 3.63 -38.01
N ASP A 98 5.81 4.84 -38.57
CA ASP A 98 5.74 4.98 -40.03
C ASP A 98 7.14 4.67 -40.61
N PRO A 99 7.23 3.89 -41.69
CA PRO A 99 8.47 3.29 -42.19
C PRO A 99 9.48 4.29 -42.79
#